data_AF-W2KFI7-F1
#
_entry.id   AF-W2KFI7-F1
#
_cell.length_a   1.000
_cell.length_b   1.000
_cell.length_c   1.000
_cell.angle_alpha   90.00
_cell.angle_beta   90.00
_cell.angle_gamma   90.00
#
_symmetry.space_group_name_H-M   'P 1'
#
loop_
_entity.id
_entity.type
_entity.pdbx_description
1 polymer ?
#
loop_
_entity_poly.entity_id
_entity_poly.type
_entity_poly.pdbx_seq_one_letter_code
_entity_poly.pdbx_strand_id
1 'polypeptide(L)'
;QPDSNKFIHTSKANESKKSLRLRETDYIRDDAPDEEERTGLDRAKMLSDKTYRKQVFAQWLNNNYSSMTVFDILDVNNFEQYRRLYNKYAKLHKSSGNYP
;
A
#
# COMPACT_ATOMS: atom_id res chain seq x y z
N GLN A 1 9.60 -52.27 38.35
CA GLN A 1 9.58 -52.90 37.02
C GLN A 1 8.44 -52.29 36.21
N PRO A 2 8.64 -52.14 34.90
CA PRO A 2 8.21 -50.98 34.12
C PRO A 2 6.90 -51.22 33.39
N ASP A 3 6.24 -50.15 32.93
CA ASP A 3 5.76 -50.18 31.55
C ASP A 3 5.86 -48.79 30.91
N SER A 4 6.74 -48.73 29.92
CA SER A 4 6.94 -47.63 28.99
C SER A 4 5.70 -47.47 28.13
N ASN A 5 5.19 -46.25 27.96
CA ASN A 5 4.39 -45.95 26.78
C ASN A 5 4.90 -44.74 26.04
N LYS A 6 4.92 -44.93 24.72
CA LYS A 6 5.77 -44.29 23.73
C LYS A 6 5.38 -42.84 23.46
N PHE A 7 6.42 -42.07 23.13
CA PHE A 7 6.37 -40.83 22.34
C PHE A 7 5.40 -40.92 21.16
N ILE A 8 4.58 -39.88 20.95
CA ILE A 8 4.40 -39.22 19.64
C ILE A 8 4.24 -37.70 19.84
N HIS A 9 5.06 -36.96 19.10
CA HIS A 9 5.04 -35.52 18.90
C HIS A 9 3.72 -35.03 18.28
N THR A 10 3.26 -33.83 18.63
CA THR A 10 2.98 -32.79 17.62
C THR A 10 2.92 -31.41 18.25
N SER A 11 3.87 -30.57 17.84
CA SER A 11 3.83 -29.13 17.99
C SER A 11 2.61 -28.58 17.25
N LYS A 12 1.75 -27.79 17.91
CA LYS A 12 0.99 -26.76 17.22
C LYS A 12 1.05 -25.45 18.00
N ALA A 13 1.79 -24.55 17.37
CA ALA A 13 1.93 -23.16 17.70
C ALA A 13 0.57 -22.44 17.69
N ASN A 14 0.52 -21.38 18.52
CA ASN A 14 -0.15 -20.10 18.29
C ASN A 14 -1.34 -20.08 17.33
N GLU A 15 -2.48 -19.61 17.84
CA GLU A 15 -3.07 -18.39 17.28
C GLU A 15 -3.99 -17.73 18.31
N SER A 16 -3.50 -16.64 18.87
CA SER A 16 -4.27 -15.70 19.68
C SER A 16 -5.31 -15.05 18.76
N LYS A 17 -6.57 -15.44 18.90
CA LYS A 17 -7.70 -14.85 18.18
C LYS A 17 -7.96 -13.43 18.70
N LYS A 18 -7.19 -12.44 18.22
CA LYS A 18 -7.57 -11.03 18.34
C LYS A 18 -8.74 -10.77 17.40
N SER A 19 -9.93 -10.70 17.98
CA SER A 19 -11.13 -10.21 17.34
C SER A 19 -10.94 -8.75 16.90
N LEU A 20 -10.67 -8.56 15.61
CA LEU A 20 -10.71 -7.25 14.97
C LEU A 20 -12.19 -6.92 14.72
N ARG A 21 -12.81 -6.16 15.64
CA ARG A 21 -14.11 -5.52 15.38
C ARG A 21 -13.88 -4.50 14.27
N LEU A 22 -14.26 -4.86 13.04
CA LEU A 22 -14.44 -3.91 11.94
C LEU A 22 -15.61 -3.00 12.34
N ARG A 23 -15.28 -1.73 12.56
CA ARG A 23 -16.26 -0.67 12.79
C ARG A 23 -16.84 -0.32 11.42
N GLU A 24 -18.08 -0.72 11.17
CA GLU A 24 -18.90 -0.19 10.08
C GLU A 24 -18.92 1.33 10.18
N THR A 25 -18.35 1.99 9.19
CA THR A 25 -18.68 3.37 8.86
C THR A 25 -19.32 3.34 7.49
N ASP A 26 -20.64 3.21 7.48
CA ASP A 26 -21.49 3.83 6.47
C ASP A 26 -21.11 5.32 6.32
N TYR A 27 -21.49 5.91 5.19
CA TYR A 27 -21.11 7.22 4.65
C TYR A 27 -19.83 7.21 3.81
N ILE A 28 -19.99 7.23 2.48
CA ILE A 28 -19.58 8.37 1.64
C ILE A 28 -20.43 8.35 0.36
N ARG A 29 -20.96 9.53 0.04
CA ARG A 29 -21.88 9.89 -1.05
C ARG A 29 -21.32 9.61 -2.45
N ASP A 30 -22.20 9.24 -3.38
CA ASP A 30 -22.04 9.20 -4.85
C ASP A 30 -21.82 10.58 -5.49
N ASP A 31 -20.89 11.36 -4.95
CA ASP A 31 -20.44 12.64 -5.53
C ASP A 31 -18.92 12.71 -5.38
N ALA A 32 -18.24 11.64 -5.81
CA ALA A 32 -16.80 11.64 -5.91
C ALA A 32 -16.43 12.46 -7.16
N PRO A 33 -15.79 13.63 -7.01
CA PRO A 33 -15.23 14.33 -8.17
C PRO A 33 -14.28 13.37 -8.87
N ASP A 34 -14.36 13.35 -10.21
CA ASP A 34 -13.50 12.58 -11.09
C ASP A 34 -12.07 12.59 -10.53
N GLU A 35 -11.50 11.42 -10.22
CA GLU A 35 -10.25 11.33 -9.45
C GLU A 35 -9.07 12.08 -10.13
N GLU A 36 -9.19 12.35 -11.42
CA GLU A 36 -8.31 13.22 -12.19
C GLU A 36 -8.23 14.67 -11.64
N GLU A 37 -9.37 15.25 -11.22
CA GLU A 37 -9.41 16.62 -10.70
C GLU A 37 -8.88 16.70 -9.26
N ARG A 38 -8.91 15.58 -8.53
CA ARG A 38 -8.49 15.51 -7.11
C ARG A 38 -6.98 15.53 -6.88
N THR A 39 -6.17 15.12 -7.86
CA THR A 39 -4.72 14.96 -7.66
C THR A 39 -3.87 16.05 -8.30
N GLY A 40 -4.39 16.78 -9.31
CA GLY A 40 -3.64 17.79 -10.04
C GLY A 40 -2.35 17.25 -10.70
N LEU A 41 -2.30 15.94 -10.95
CA LEU A 41 -1.10 15.25 -11.40
C LEU A 41 -0.90 15.42 -12.91
N ASP A 42 0.17 16.10 -13.31
CA ASP A 42 0.59 16.15 -14.71
C ASP A 42 1.27 14.84 -15.09
N ARG A 43 0.45 13.90 -15.59
CA ARG A 43 0.83 12.54 -15.97
C ARG A 43 1.92 12.49 -17.04
N ALA A 44 1.86 13.40 -18.02
CA ALA A 44 2.88 13.50 -19.07
C ALA A 44 4.25 13.92 -18.47
N LYS A 45 4.26 14.92 -17.58
CA LYS A 45 5.48 15.32 -16.87
C LYS A 45 5.99 14.26 -15.92
N MET A 46 5.12 13.44 -15.31
CA MET A 46 5.58 12.31 -14.50
C MET A 46 6.42 11.32 -15.30
N LEU A 47 6.14 11.13 -16.60
CA LEU A 47 6.89 10.25 -17.48
C LEU A 47 8.15 10.91 -18.05
N SER A 48 8.07 12.17 -18.47
CA SER A 48 9.17 12.86 -19.17
C SER A 48 10.14 13.61 -18.26
N ASP A 49 9.66 14.21 -17.16
CA ASP A 49 10.45 15.09 -16.29
C ASP A 49 10.86 14.39 -14.99
N LYS A 50 12.18 14.23 -14.82
CA LYS A 50 12.77 13.60 -13.63
C LYS A 50 12.66 14.48 -12.38
N THR A 51 12.75 15.80 -12.53
CA THR A 51 12.69 16.77 -11.44
C THR A 51 11.27 16.86 -10.90
N TYR A 52 10.28 17.03 -11.78
CA TYR A 52 8.87 17.03 -11.41
C TYR A 52 8.48 15.74 -10.66
N ARG A 53 8.89 14.58 -11.20
CA ARG A 53 8.64 13.29 -10.55
C ARG A 53 9.20 13.20 -9.13
N LYS A 54 10.41 13.70 -8.90
CA LYS A 54 11.01 13.69 -7.55
C LYS A 54 10.23 14.58 -6.59
N GLN A 55 9.77 15.75 -7.05
CA GLN A 55 8.96 16.65 -6.23
C GLN A 55 7.62 16.00 -5.85
N VAL A 56 6.94 15.39 -6.83
CA VAL A 56 5.69 14.67 -6.60
C VAL A 56 5.89 13.51 -5.61
N PHE A 57 6.94 12.71 -5.77
CA PHE A 57 7.23 11.62 -4.81
C PHE A 57 7.52 12.14 -3.40
N ALA A 58 8.27 13.24 -3.27
CA ALA A 58 8.52 13.85 -1.97
C ALA A 58 7.23 14.38 -1.32
N GLN A 59 6.36 15.01 -2.12
CA GLN A 59 5.07 15.50 -1.65
C GLN A 59 4.18 14.35 -1.17
N TRP A 60 4.10 13.25 -1.93
CA TRP A 60 3.36 12.06 -1.53
C TRP A 60 3.89 11.45 -0.23
N LEU A 61 5.21 11.37 -0.05
CA LEU A 61 5.79 10.90 1.22
C LEU A 61 5.47 11.83 2.39
N ASN A 62 5.60 13.15 2.20
CA ASN A 62 5.28 14.14 3.23
C ASN A 62 3.80 14.09 3.65
N ASN A 63 2.92 13.75 2.71
CA ASN A 63 1.50 13.54 2.96
C ASN A 63 1.14 12.13 3.45
N ASN A 64 2.14 11.28 3.73
CA ASN A 64 1.97 9.88 4.16
C ASN A 64 1.17 9.01 3.17
N TYR A 65 1.32 9.25 1.86
CA TYR A 65 0.65 8.45 0.85
C TYR A 65 1.27 7.06 0.82
N SER A 66 0.44 6.06 1.11
CA SER A 66 0.88 4.66 1.03
C SER A 66 1.22 4.26 -0.40
N SER A 67 2.00 3.19 -0.57
CA SER A 67 2.24 2.63 -1.89
C SER A 67 0.93 2.23 -2.58
N MET A 68 -0.07 1.75 -1.83
CA MET A 68 -1.39 1.41 -2.38
C MET A 68 -2.10 2.66 -2.94
N THR A 69 -2.12 3.74 -2.18
CA THR A 69 -2.69 5.03 -2.63
C THR A 69 -2.02 5.53 -3.91
N VAL A 70 -0.70 5.41 -4.02
CA VAL A 70 0.02 5.81 -5.24
C VAL A 70 -0.22 4.85 -6.40
N PHE A 71 -0.46 3.56 -6.13
CA PHE A 71 -0.86 2.61 -7.15
C PHE A 71 -2.19 3.01 -7.80
N ASP A 72 -3.16 3.41 -6.97
CA ASP A 72 -4.48 3.87 -7.41
C ASP A 72 -4.38 5.19 -8.19
N ILE A 73 -3.66 6.20 -7.65
CA ILE A 73 -3.45 7.51 -8.32
C ILE A 73 -2.81 7.36 -9.71
N LEU A 74 -1.85 6.44 -9.84
CA LEU A 74 -1.16 6.18 -11.10
C LEU A 74 -1.95 5.29 -12.05
N ASP A 75 -3.06 4.72 -11.59
CA ASP A 75 -3.92 3.79 -12.30
C ASP A 75 -3.11 2.73 -13.07
N VAL A 76 -2.23 2.05 -12.33
CA VAL A 76 -1.22 1.14 -12.90
C VAL A 76 -1.86 -0.03 -13.66
N ASN A 77 -3.11 -0.38 -13.33
CA ASN A 77 -3.86 -1.43 -14.01
C ASN A 77 -4.21 -1.05 -15.46
N ASN A 78 -4.55 0.22 -15.70
CA ASN A 78 -4.90 0.70 -17.04
C ASN A 78 -3.69 1.23 -17.81
N PHE A 79 -2.64 1.64 -17.10
CA PHE A 79 -1.47 2.28 -17.71
C PHE A 79 -0.15 1.64 -17.24
N GLU A 80 0.24 0.55 -17.89
CA GLU A 80 1.45 -0.23 -17.54
C GLU A 80 2.75 0.61 -17.53
N GLN A 81 2.81 1.69 -18.32
CA GLN A 81 3.92 2.64 -18.32
C GLN A 81 4.20 3.26 -16.93
N TYR A 82 3.17 3.45 -16.10
CA TYR A 82 3.34 3.96 -14.73
C TYR A 82 3.78 2.88 -13.75
N ARG A 83 3.73 1.59 -14.11
CA ARG A 83 4.21 0.49 -13.25
C ARG A 83 5.66 0.69 -12.81
N ARG A 84 6.50 1.21 -13.71
CA ARG A 84 7.91 1.54 -13.39
C ARG A 84 8.03 2.70 -12.40
N LEU A 85 7.10 3.65 -12.44
CA LEU A 85 7.06 4.79 -11.52
C LEU A 85 6.55 4.37 -10.16
N TYR A 86 5.45 3.61 -10.12
CA TYR A 86 4.94 2.96 -8.92
C TYR A 86 6.04 2.15 -8.22
N ASN A 87 6.75 1.27 -8.93
CA ASN A 87 7.81 0.45 -8.34
C ASN A 87 8.95 1.29 -7.74
N LYS A 88 9.26 2.45 -8.33
CA LYS A 88 10.25 3.38 -7.77
C LYS A 88 9.72 4.01 -6.48
N TYR A 89 8.47 4.47 -6.49
CA TYR A 89 7.83 5.03 -5.31
C TYR A 89 7.72 3.99 -4.18
N ALA A 90 7.25 2.78 -4.47
CA ALA A 90 7.10 1.71 -3.48
C ALA A 90 8.43 1.36 -2.79
N LYS A 91 9.54 1.33 -3.53
CA LYS A 91 10.89 1.16 -2.96
C LYS A 91 11.27 2.32 -2.03
N LEU A 92 11.02 3.55 -2.48
CA LEU A 92 11.30 4.76 -1.72
C LEU A 92 10.46 4.80 -0.42
N HIS A 93 9.16 4.57 -0.52
CA HIS A 93 8.23 4.47 0.60
C HIS A 93 8.69 3.42 1.62
N LYS A 94 9.04 2.20 1.16
CA LYS A 94 9.60 1.15 2.04
C LYS A 94 10.88 1.60 2.75
N SER A 95 11.78 2.31 2.05
CA SER A 95 13.02 2.80 2.66
C SER A 95 12.83 3.99 3.60
N SER A 96 11.72 4.72 3.48
CA SER A 96 11.45 5.92 4.27
C SER A 96 11.11 5.63 5.74
N GLY A 97 10.86 4.36 6.09
CA GLY A 97 10.48 3.97 7.45
C GLY A 97 9.05 4.35 7.85
N ASN A 98 8.33 5.10 7.00
CA ASN A 98 6.89 5.30 7.08
C ASN A 98 6.17 4.01 6.64
N TYR A 99 6.18 3.02 7.51
CA TYR A 99 5.36 1.82 7.40
C TYR A 99 4.40 1.85 8.60
N PRO A 100 3.06 1.87 8.39
CA PRO A 100 2.16 1.47 9.47
C PRO A 100 2.34 -0.01 9.81
#